data_AF-A0ABD1T7A2-F1
#
_entry.id   AF-A0ABD1T7A2-F1
#
_cell.length_a   1.000
_cell.length_b   1.000
_cell.length_c   1.000
_cell.angle_alpha   90.00
_cell.angle_beta   90.00
_cell.angle_gamma   90.00
#
_symmetry.space_group_name_H-M   'P 1'
#
loop_
_entity.id
_entity.type
_entity.pdbx_description
1 polymer ?
#
loop_
_entity_poly.entity_id
_entity_poly.type
_entity_poly.pdbx_seq_one_letter_code
_entity_poly.pdbx_strand_id
1 'polypeptide(L)'
;MDDTCAVCADILNWVAYGPCGHNEVCSTCVARCRFISHDRCCSICKTPSNIVFATKDLGQYTKRIGDFSVLPSDVEEGRVGNYWYHADTQAFFDDLDHYKMIKSMCELSCSVCYRMEDQPIDKFRRKEKFKDIQELKDHLFHKHNLFMCSTCLEGRKAFICEQRMYTRAQLTRHINRGDEEVDGTEIDRGGFMGHPMCEFCSISFYGESEHLHTYVH
;
A
#
# COMPACT_ATOMS: atom_id res chain seq x y z
N MET A 1 -18.37 -15.07 -13.93
CA MET A 1 -17.83 -15.35 -12.60
C MET A 1 -16.68 -14.38 -12.46
N ASP A 2 -16.79 -13.49 -11.49
CA ASP A 2 -15.99 -12.28 -11.44
C ASP A 2 -14.58 -12.60 -10.93
N ASP A 3 -13.65 -12.84 -11.86
CA ASP A 3 -12.22 -13.05 -11.60
C ASP A 3 -11.53 -11.73 -11.17
N THR A 4 -12.26 -10.84 -10.51
CA THR A 4 -11.86 -9.49 -10.14
C THR A 4 -11.99 -9.26 -8.65
N CYS A 5 -11.05 -8.51 -8.09
CA CYS A 5 -11.00 -8.16 -6.69
C CYS A 5 -12.21 -7.30 -6.29
N ALA A 6 -12.92 -7.69 -5.23
CA ALA A 6 -14.05 -6.93 -4.71
C ALA A 6 -13.69 -5.53 -4.17
N VAL A 7 -12.39 -5.23 -4.00
CA VAL A 7 -11.90 -3.94 -3.50
C VAL A 7 -11.34 -3.05 -4.61
N CYS A 8 -10.47 -3.57 -5.48
CA CYS A 8 -9.81 -2.78 -6.52
C CYS A 8 -10.27 -3.07 -7.95
N ALA A 9 -11.20 -4.02 -8.15
CA ALA A 9 -11.67 -4.48 -9.45
C ALA A 9 -10.59 -5.05 -10.40
N ASP A 10 -9.33 -5.17 -9.98
CA ASP A 10 -8.27 -5.83 -10.74
C ASP A 10 -8.42 -7.36 -10.73
N ILE A 11 -7.82 -8.01 -11.73
CA ILE A 11 -7.82 -9.48 -11.87
C ILE A 11 -7.20 -10.16 -10.63
N LEU A 12 -7.90 -11.16 -10.09
CA LEU A 12 -7.45 -11.99 -8.97
C LEU A 12 -6.39 -13.00 -9.42
N ASN A 13 -5.12 -12.58 -9.40
CA ASN A 13 -3.99 -13.50 -9.58
C ASN A 13 -3.52 -14.11 -8.26
N TRP A 14 -3.63 -13.34 -7.19
CA TRP A 14 -3.23 -13.71 -5.84
C TRP A 14 -4.30 -13.25 -4.88
N VAL A 15 -4.77 -14.16 -4.04
CA VAL A 15 -5.81 -13.91 -3.04
C VAL A 15 -5.22 -14.01 -1.65
N ALA A 16 -5.82 -13.32 -0.69
CA ALA A 16 -5.54 -13.57 0.72
C ALA A 16 -6.85 -13.68 1.50
N TYR A 17 -6.92 -14.66 2.39
CA TYR A 17 -8.13 -14.99 3.14
C TYR A 17 -7.78 -15.38 4.57
N GLY A 18 -8.72 -15.15 5.49
CA GLY A 18 -8.62 -15.62 6.88
C GLY A 18 -9.43 -16.90 7.11
N PRO A 19 -9.62 -17.31 8.37
CA PRO A 19 -10.41 -18.50 8.73
C PRO A 19 -11.87 -18.47 8.21
N CYS A 20 -12.41 -17.29 7.91
CA CYS A 20 -13.73 -17.14 7.31
C CYS A 20 -13.82 -17.62 5.84
N GLY A 21 -12.68 -17.87 5.17
CA GLY A 21 -12.63 -18.46 3.83
C GLY A 21 -12.90 -17.51 2.65
N HIS A 22 -13.39 -16.29 2.89
CA HIS A 22 -13.61 -15.27 1.86
C HIS A 22 -12.29 -14.90 1.15
N ASN A 23 -12.22 -15.21 -0.15
CA ASN A 23 -11.04 -15.05 -0.99
C ASN A 23 -11.29 -14.16 -2.22
N GLU A 24 -12.34 -13.35 -2.20
CA GLU A 24 -12.77 -12.44 -3.27
C GLU A 24 -11.94 -11.15 -3.32
N VAL A 25 -10.86 -11.06 -2.53
CA VAL A 25 -10.01 -9.88 -2.41
C VAL A 25 -8.57 -10.25 -2.69
N CYS A 26 -7.90 -9.46 -3.53
CA CYS A 26 -6.51 -9.69 -3.86
C CYS A 26 -5.61 -9.53 -2.64
N SER A 27 -4.50 -10.26 -2.61
CA SER A 27 -3.53 -10.22 -1.51
C SER A 27 -2.99 -8.81 -1.25
N THR A 28 -2.83 -8.00 -2.30
CA THR A 28 -2.35 -6.62 -2.19
C THR A 28 -3.35 -5.72 -1.47
N CYS A 29 -4.64 -5.86 -1.75
CA CYS A 29 -5.69 -5.13 -1.03
C CYS A 29 -5.79 -5.58 0.43
N VAL A 30 -5.69 -6.88 0.71
CA VAL A 30 -5.66 -7.37 2.10
C VAL A 30 -4.44 -6.85 2.85
N ALA A 31 -3.26 -6.86 2.22
CA ALA A 31 -2.04 -6.28 2.79
C ALA A 31 -2.22 -4.78 3.06
N ARG A 32 -2.84 -4.02 2.13
CA ARG A 32 -3.13 -2.59 2.30
C ARG A 32 -4.07 -2.33 3.47
N CYS A 33 -5.16 -3.09 3.60
CA CYS A 33 -6.07 -2.98 4.74
C CYS A 33 -5.33 -3.18 6.07
N ARG A 34 -4.49 -4.23 6.14
CA ARG A 34 -3.79 -4.60 7.39
C ARG A 34 -2.63 -3.68 7.73
N PHE A 35 -1.80 -3.33 6.75
CA PHE A 35 -0.59 -2.55 6.94
C PHE A 35 -0.87 -1.05 7.01
N ILE A 36 -1.62 -0.51 6.05
CA ILE A 36 -1.86 0.93 5.93
C ILE A 36 -3.07 1.38 6.75
N SER A 37 -4.16 0.62 6.73
CA SER A 37 -5.39 1.00 7.46
C SER A 37 -5.49 0.42 8.87
N HIS A 38 -4.54 -0.44 9.25
CA HIS A 38 -4.57 -1.21 10.51
C HIS A 38 -5.88 -1.98 10.73
N ASP A 39 -6.59 -2.32 9.65
CA ASP A 39 -7.84 -3.08 9.69
C ASP A 39 -7.54 -4.57 9.47
N ARG A 40 -7.79 -5.36 10.53
CA ARG A 40 -7.59 -6.82 10.55
C ARG A 40 -8.88 -7.60 10.31
N CYS A 41 -9.95 -6.94 9.89
CA CYS A 41 -11.21 -7.58 9.55
C CYS A 41 -11.21 -8.11 8.12
N CYS A 42 -11.97 -9.16 7.87
CA CYS A 42 -12.29 -9.58 6.51
C CYS A 42 -13.01 -8.45 5.78
N SER A 43 -12.57 -8.12 4.56
CA SER A 43 -13.20 -7.05 3.75
C SER A 43 -14.65 -7.37 3.38
N ILE A 44 -15.02 -8.66 3.31
CA ILE A 44 -16.34 -9.15 2.92
C ILE A 44 -17.28 -9.25 4.14
N CYS A 45 -16.95 -10.12 5.11
CA CYS A 45 -17.85 -10.40 6.24
C CYS A 45 -17.54 -9.62 7.52
N LYS A 46 -16.50 -8.79 7.54
CA LYS A 46 -16.05 -7.99 8.70
C LYS A 46 -15.64 -8.80 9.94
N THR A 47 -15.54 -10.11 9.84
CA THR A 47 -15.02 -10.94 10.93
C THR A 47 -13.54 -10.61 11.18
N PRO A 48 -13.13 -10.33 12.44
CA PRO A 48 -11.74 -10.07 12.78
C PRO A 48 -10.89 -11.33 12.56
N SER A 49 -9.67 -11.14 12.07
CA SER A 49 -8.75 -12.23 11.78
C SER A 49 -7.31 -11.78 12.04
N ASN A 50 -6.65 -12.41 13.00
CA ASN A 50 -5.26 -12.08 13.33
C ASN A 50 -4.26 -12.65 12.32
N ILE A 51 -4.65 -13.69 11.58
CA ILE A 51 -3.79 -14.38 10.61
C ILE A 51 -4.55 -14.56 9.31
N VAL A 52 -3.92 -14.20 8.20
CA VAL A 52 -4.40 -14.50 6.84
C VAL A 52 -3.39 -15.35 6.09
N PHE A 53 -3.88 -16.05 5.07
CA PHE A 53 -3.09 -16.85 4.18
C PHE A 53 -3.23 -16.32 2.75
N ALA A 54 -2.10 -16.05 2.10
CA ALA A 54 -1.99 -15.58 0.74
C ALA A 54 -1.50 -16.71 -0.17
N THR A 55 -2.18 -16.89 -1.29
CA THR A 55 -1.88 -17.94 -2.28
C THR A 55 -2.27 -17.49 -3.68
N LYS A 56 -1.72 -18.18 -4.68
CA LYS A 56 -2.05 -17.94 -6.08
C LYS A 56 -3.47 -18.42 -6.36
N ASP A 57 -4.26 -17.58 -7.03
CA ASP A 57 -5.57 -18.00 -7.47
C ASP A 57 -5.48 -18.77 -8.79
N LEU A 58 -5.93 -20.02 -8.74
CA LEU A 58 -6.01 -20.97 -9.85
C LEU A 58 -7.47 -21.46 -10.00
N GLY A 59 -8.44 -20.66 -9.55
CA GLY A 59 -9.86 -20.98 -9.54
C GLY A 59 -10.16 -22.25 -8.74
N GLN A 60 -10.73 -23.26 -9.39
CA GLN A 60 -11.05 -24.54 -8.76
C GLN A 60 -9.82 -25.35 -8.30
N TYR A 61 -8.63 -25.02 -8.78
CA TYR A 61 -7.37 -25.70 -8.44
C TYR A 61 -6.59 -25.00 -7.32
N THR A 62 -7.10 -23.88 -6.80
CA THR A 62 -6.47 -23.14 -5.69
C THR A 62 -6.39 -24.04 -4.45
N LYS A 63 -5.18 -24.37 -4.01
CA LYS A 63 -4.96 -25.11 -2.77
C LYS A 63 -5.19 -24.19 -1.59
N ARG A 64 -6.26 -24.42 -0.84
CA ARG A 64 -6.60 -23.61 0.33
C ARG A 64 -6.25 -24.32 1.63
N ILE A 65 -5.83 -23.55 2.63
CA ILE A 65 -5.75 -24.02 4.00
C ILE A 65 -7.13 -23.87 4.64
N GLY A 66 -7.78 -24.99 4.95
CA GLY A 66 -9.08 -24.99 5.62
C GLY A 66 -9.00 -24.83 7.13
N ASP A 67 -7.89 -25.25 7.73
CA ASP A 67 -7.66 -25.19 9.18
C ASP A 67 -6.49 -24.27 9.49
N PHE A 68 -6.78 -23.07 10.01
CA PHE A 68 -5.76 -22.08 10.39
C PHE A 68 -5.06 -22.42 11.71
N SER A 69 -5.54 -23.41 12.49
CA SER A 69 -4.89 -23.83 13.73
C SER A 69 -3.55 -24.53 13.49
N VAL A 70 -3.31 -25.02 12.27
CA VAL A 70 -2.04 -25.63 11.86
C VAL A 70 -0.95 -24.59 11.61
N LEU A 71 -1.31 -23.32 11.47
CA LEU A 71 -0.36 -22.23 11.29
C LEU A 71 0.20 -21.86 12.68
N PRO A 72 1.52 -21.78 12.82
CA PRO A 72 2.13 -21.46 14.11
C PRO A 72 1.72 -20.05 14.57
N SER A 73 1.48 -19.92 15.87
CA SER A 73 1.29 -18.64 16.56
C SER A 73 2.65 -18.04 16.98
N ASP A 74 2.70 -16.72 17.14
CA ASP A 74 3.88 -15.98 17.64
C ASP A 74 5.16 -16.23 16.83
N VAL A 75 5.08 -15.94 15.54
CA VAL A 75 6.14 -16.24 14.57
C VAL A 75 6.91 -15.00 14.20
N GLU A 76 8.23 -15.13 14.08
CA GLU A 76 9.09 -14.08 13.56
C GLU A 76 9.00 -13.95 12.04
N GLU A 77 9.32 -12.76 11.53
CA GLU A 77 9.40 -12.45 10.11
C GLU A 77 10.32 -13.45 9.36
N GLY A 78 9.84 -14.02 8.26
CA GLY A 78 10.66 -14.87 7.40
C GLY A 78 10.10 -16.26 7.17
N ARG A 79 10.99 -17.26 7.03
CA ARG A 79 10.60 -18.62 6.64
C ARG A 79 10.11 -19.42 7.84
N VAL A 80 8.97 -20.08 7.67
CA VAL A 80 8.27 -20.84 8.71
C VAL A 80 7.81 -22.17 8.14
N GLY A 81 8.66 -23.19 8.30
CA GLY A 81 8.45 -24.48 7.65
C GLY A 81 8.39 -24.35 6.13
N ASN A 82 7.21 -24.61 5.55
CA ASN A 82 6.95 -24.51 4.12
C ASN A 82 6.38 -23.15 3.69
N TYR A 83 6.10 -22.26 4.64
CA TYR A 83 5.49 -20.96 4.38
C TYR A 83 6.46 -19.83 4.68
N TRP A 84 6.08 -18.62 4.26
CA TRP A 84 6.74 -17.37 4.62
C TRP A 84 5.78 -16.49 5.38
N TYR A 85 6.22 -15.94 6.50
CA TYR A 85 5.41 -15.07 7.34
C TYR A 85 5.90 -13.64 7.26
N HIS A 86 4.96 -12.72 7.02
CA HIS A 86 5.19 -11.28 7.07
C HIS A 86 4.51 -10.71 8.31
N ALA A 87 5.31 -10.20 9.25
CA ALA A 87 4.86 -9.79 10.57
C ALA A 87 3.91 -8.59 10.53
N ASP A 88 4.22 -7.58 9.69
CA ASP A 88 3.45 -6.33 9.63
C ASP A 88 2.03 -6.54 9.08
N THR A 89 1.85 -7.51 8.17
CA THR A 89 0.53 -7.87 7.63
C THR A 89 -0.08 -9.10 8.31
N GLN A 90 0.66 -9.77 9.20
CA GLN A 90 0.30 -11.06 9.81
C GLN A 90 -0.21 -12.07 8.78
N ALA A 91 0.50 -12.14 7.66
CA ALA A 91 0.12 -12.97 6.52
C ALA A 91 1.15 -14.08 6.30
N PHE A 92 0.64 -15.29 6.09
CA PHE A 92 1.44 -16.40 5.57
C PHE A 92 1.33 -16.48 4.06
N PHE A 93 2.40 -16.89 3.41
CA PHE A 93 2.51 -17.05 1.96
C PHE A 93 3.06 -18.44 1.64
N ASP A 94 2.50 -19.11 0.64
CA ASP A 94 3.07 -20.34 0.07
C ASP A 94 4.07 -20.09 -1.06
N ASP A 95 4.19 -18.85 -1.53
CA ASP A 95 5.11 -18.44 -2.59
C ASP A 95 6.13 -17.41 -2.09
N LEU A 96 7.41 -17.67 -2.35
CA LEU A 96 8.52 -16.83 -1.91
C LEU A 96 8.55 -15.49 -2.64
N ASP A 97 8.28 -15.46 -3.93
CA ASP A 97 8.39 -14.25 -4.73
C ASP A 97 7.22 -13.32 -4.43
N HIS A 98 6.03 -13.88 -4.21
CA HIS A 98 4.88 -13.13 -3.76
C HIS A 98 5.05 -12.54 -2.36
N TYR A 99 5.60 -13.32 -1.41
CA TYR A 99 6.00 -12.81 -0.10
C TYR A 99 7.00 -11.65 -0.22
N LYS A 100 8.06 -11.79 -1.02
CA LYS A 100 9.07 -10.73 -1.23
C LYS A 100 8.46 -9.48 -1.86
N MET A 101 7.51 -9.64 -2.78
CA MET A 101 6.79 -8.53 -3.40
C MET A 101 6.01 -7.75 -2.34
N ILE A 102 5.12 -8.39 -1.59
CA ILE A 102 4.30 -7.73 -0.55
C ILE A 102 5.19 -7.12 0.54
N LYS A 103 6.21 -7.84 1.00
CA LYS A 103 7.19 -7.31 1.94
C LYS A 103 7.86 -6.04 1.41
N SER A 104 8.27 -6.04 0.15
CA SER A 104 8.88 -4.86 -0.48
C SER A 104 7.90 -3.69 -0.60
N MET A 105 6.61 -3.95 -0.82
CA MET A 105 5.58 -2.91 -0.84
C MET A 105 5.36 -2.25 0.53
N CYS A 106 5.57 -3.01 1.61
CA CYS A 106 5.44 -2.51 2.99
C CYS A 106 6.71 -1.80 3.50
N GLU A 107 7.83 -1.88 2.77
CA GLU A 107 9.10 -1.25 3.17
C GLU A 107 9.19 0.22 2.74
N LEU A 108 9.80 1.06 3.59
CA LEU A 108 10.24 2.40 3.22
C LEU A 108 11.39 2.29 2.21
N SER A 109 11.07 2.50 0.94
CA SER A 109 12.01 2.38 -0.17
C SER A 109 11.75 3.41 -1.26
N CYS A 110 12.82 3.79 -1.97
CA CYS A 110 12.75 4.71 -3.10
C CYS A 110 12.36 3.94 -4.38
N SER A 111 11.16 4.21 -4.92
CA SER A 111 10.68 3.57 -6.15
C SER A 111 11.47 3.97 -7.40
N VAL A 112 12.17 5.12 -7.39
CA VAL A 112 13.03 5.56 -8.50
C VAL A 112 14.32 4.77 -8.55
N CYS A 113 14.96 4.53 -7.40
CA CYS A 113 16.15 3.67 -7.33
C CYS A 113 15.85 2.25 -7.79
N TYR A 114 14.68 1.70 -7.41
CA TYR A 114 14.28 0.35 -7.77
C TYR A 114 14.08 0.16 -9.28
N ARG A 115 13.48 1.14 -9.98
CA ARG A 115 13.27 1.08 -11.43
C ARG A 115 14.55 1.15 -12.27
N MET A 116 15.68 1.57 -11.69
CA MET A 116 16.96 1.65 -12.40
C MET A 116 17.84 0.39 -12.27
N GLU A 117 17.36 -0.66 -11.60
CA GLU A 117 18.08 -1.94 -11.43
C GLU A 117 18.17 -2.80 -12.71
N ASP A 118 17.42 -2.48 -13.78
CA ASP A 118 17.49 -3.16 -15.09
C ASP A 118 18.74 -2.79 -15.93
N GLN A 119 19.65 -1.95 -15.41
CA GLN A 119 20.95 -1.69 -16.04
C GLN A 119 22.10 -2.45 -15.35
N PRO A 120 22.89 -3.27 -16.10
CA PRO A 120 23.80 -4.26 -15.53
C PRO A 120 25.12 -3.69 -14.97
N ILE A 121 25.18 -2.42 -14.58
CA ILE A 121 26.47 -1.73 -14.34
C ILE A 121 26.82 -1.53 -12.85
N ASP A 122 25.91 -1.69 -11.89
CA ASP A 122 26.31 -1.50 -10.48
C ASP A 122 25.59 -2.43 -9.49
N LYS A 123 26.25 -3.57 -9.20
CA LYS A 123 25.86 -4.54 -8.14
C LYS A 123 25.93 -3.99 -6.71
N PHE A 124 26.21 -2.68 -6.54
CA PHE A 124 26.39 -2.03 -5.24
C PHE A 124 25.32 -1.01 -4.86
N ARG A 125 24.33 -0.72 -5.72
CA ARG A 125 23.14 0.05 -5.30
C ARG A 125 22.21 -0.87 -4.51
N ARG A 126 22.65 -1.22 -3.30
CA ARG A 126 21.80 -1.88 -2.30
C ARG A 126 20.52 -1.07 -2.18
N LYS A 127 19.38 -1.77 -2.20
CA LYS A 127 18.07 -1.30 -1.77
C LYS A 127 18.26 -0.50 -0.47
N GLU A 128 18.40 0.81 -0.57
CA GLU A 128 18.59 1.65 0.61
C GLU A 128 17.28 1.58 1.38
N LYS A 129 17.34 0.90 2.53
CA LYS A 129 16.23 0.85 3.47
C LYS A 129 16.33 2.09 4.33
N PHE A 130 15.27 2.89 4.30
CA PHE A 130 15.17 4.08 5.12
C PHE A 130 14.54 3.70 6.46
N LYS A 131 15.05 4.27 7.55
CA LYS A 131 14.52 4.01 8.89
C LYS A 131 13.21 4.75 9.12
N ASP A 132 13.07 5.92 8.51
CA ASP A 132 11.90 6.77 8.62
C ASP A 132 11.61 7.51 7.31
N ILE A 133 10.44 8.16 7.27
CA ILE A 133 9.96 8.90 6.11
C ILE A 133 10.85 10.13 5.82
N GLN A 134 11.51 10.70 6.83
CA GLN A 134 12.35 11.88 6.64
C GLN A 134 13.63 11.52 5.90
N GLU A 135 14.29 10.41 6.25
CA GLU A 135 15.45 9.90 5.52
C GLU A 135 15.10 9.64 4.04
N LEU A 136 13.92 9.08 3.77
CA LEU A 136 13.44 8.88 2.40
C LEU A 136 13.19 10.21 1.67
N LYS A 137 12.56 11.20 2.31
CA LYS A 137 12.34 12.53 1.74
C LYS A 137 13.66 13.22 1.40
N ASP A 138 14.64 13.16 2.30
CA ASP A 138 15.96 13.75 2.10
C ASP A 138 16.70 13.05 0.95
N HIS A 139 16.62 11.71 0.87
CA HIS A 139 17.15 10.96 -0.26
C HIS A 139 16.52 11.39 -1.59
N LEU A 140 15.19 11.49 -1.66
CA LEU A 140 14.48 11.90 -2.88
C LEU A 140 14.88 13.31 -3.30
N PHE A 141 15.04 14.22 -2.34
CA PHE A 141 15.47 15.57 -2.60
C PHE A 141 16.90 15.61 -3.15
N HIS A 142 17.86 14.98 -2.46
CA HIS A 142 19.28 15.09 -2.81
C HIS A 142 19.70 14.24 -4.01
N LYS A 143 19.11 13.05 -4.20
CA LYS A 143 19.48 12.12 -5.28
C LYS A 143 18.63 12.27 -6.53
N HIS A 144 17.36 12.64 -6.38
CA HIS A 144 16.41 12.64 -7.49
C HIS A 144 15.81 14.03 -7.78
N ASN A 145 16.03 15.04 -6.94
CA ASN A 145 15.35 16.34 -7.01
C ASN A 145 13.81 16.19 -7.03
N LEU A 146 13.31 15.18 -6.32
CA LEU A 146 11.89 14.85 -6.21
C LEU A 146 11.40 15.05 -4.79
N PHE A 147 10.10 15.31 -4.67
CA PHE A 147 9.41 15.58 -3.42
C PHE A 147 8.14 14.74 -3.34
N MET A 148 7.75 14.36 -2.13
CA MET A 148 6.44 13.80 -1.83
C MET A 148 5.55 14.88 -1.19
N CYS A 149 4.26 14.88 -1.52
CA CYS A 149 3.29 15.77 -0.88
C CYS A 149 2.99 15.26 0.55
N SER A 150 3.23 16.09 1.58
CA SER A 150 2.96 15.72 2.98
C SER A 150 1.49 15.40 3.21
N THR A 151 0.60 16.18 2.62
CA THR A 151 -0.84 15.97 2.76
C THR A 151 -1.30 14.66 2.12
N CYS A 152 -0.75 14.27 0.97
CA CYS A 152 -1.00 12.95 0.39
C CYS A 152 -0.41 11.82 1.23
N LEU A 153 0.79 12.00 1.81
CA LEU A 153 1.41 10.99 2.67
C LEU A 153 0.57 10.72 3.92
N GLU A 154 -0.10 11.73 4.44
CA GLU A 154 -0.94 11.61 5.63
C GLU A 154 -2.33 11.05 5.31
N GLY A 155 -2.97 11.51 4.23
CA GLY A 155 -4.36 11.14 3.94
C GLY A 155 -4.57 10.01 2.94
N ARG A 156 -3.62 9.73 2.03
CA ARG A 156 -3.77 8.68 1.03
C ARG A 156 -3.39 7.32 1.62
N LYS A 157 -4.37 6.42 1.69
CA LYS A 157 -4.17 5.02 2.09
C LYS A 157 -3.48 4.18 1.01
N ALA A 158 -2.27 4.55 0.63
CA ALA A 158 -1.46 3.87 -0.38
C ALA A 158 -0.09 3.47 0.20
N PHE A 159 0.52 2.43 -0.36
CA PHE A 159 1.89 2.07 0.01
C PHE A 159 2.85 3.18 -0.39
N ILE A 160 3.99 3.31 0.32
CA ILE A 160 4.98 4.36 0.05
C ILE A 160 5.53 4.26 -1.38
N CYS A 161 5.70 3.04 -1.90
CA CYS A 161 6.13 2.81 -3.28
C CYS A 161 5.07 3.23 -4.33
N GLU A 162 3.80 3.38 -3.94
CA GLU A 162 2.67 3.83 -4.77
C GLU A 162 2.46 5.35 -4.69
N GLN A 163 3.18 6.05 -3.80
CA GLN A 163 3.08 7.49 -3.65
C GLN A 163 3.68 8.21 -4.87
N ARG A 164 2.97 9.24 -5.34
CA ARG A 164 3.46 10.07 -6.44
C ARG A 164 4.62 10.92 -5.97
N MET A 165 5.59 11.07 -6.84
CA MET A 165 6.75 11.92 -6.66
C MET A 165 6.67 13.09 -7.64
N TYR A 166 7.04 14.26 -7.15
CA TYR A 166 6.88 15.51 -7.89
C TYR A 166 8.21 16.24 -7.99
N THR A 167 8.45 16.88 -9.12
CA THR A 167 9.39 18.01 -9.15
C THR A 167 8.83 19.18 -8.33
N ARG A 168 9.68 20.16 -7.98
CA ARG A 168 9.23 21.36 -7.23
C ARG A 168 8.04 22.06 -7.90
N ALA A 169 8.09 22.23 -9.22
CA ALA A 169 7.04 22.90 -9.98
C ALA A 169 5.74 22.08 -10.01
N GLN A 170 5.86 20.75 -10.16
CA GLN A 170 4.71 19.85 -10.10
C GLN A 170 4.09 19.81 -8.70
N LEU A 171 4.88 19.77 -7.62
CA LEU A 171 4.34 19.77 -6.26
C LEU A 171 3.59 21.06 -5.96
N THR A 172 4.15 22.20 -6.37
CA THR A 172 3.49 23.50 -6.22
C THR A 172 2.18 23.54 -6.98
N ARG A 173 2.13 22.96 -8.19
CA ARG A 173 0.89 22.86 -8.97
C ARG A 173 -0.11 21.92 -8.31
N HIS A 174 0.34 20.74 -7.90
CA HIS A 174 -0.45 19.71 -7.22
C HIS A 174 -1.20 20.29 -6.00
N ILE A 175 -0.47 21.00 -5.13
CA ILE A 175 -1.06 21.60 -3.92
C ILE A 175 -2.10 22.67 -4.27
N ASN A 176 -1.83 23.52 -5.27
CA ASN A 176 -2.64 24.71 -5.56
C ASN A 176 -3.78 24.48 -6.58
N ARG A 177 -3.65 23.50 -7.47
CA ARG A 177 -4.51 23.30 -8.64
C ARG A 177 -4.85 21.82 -8.90
N GLY A 178 -4.21 20.88 -8.21
CA GLY A 178 -4.30 19.46 -8.50
C GLY A 178 -3.32 19.00 -9.59
N ASP A 179 -3.38 17.70 -9.92
CA ASP A 179 -2.54 17.05 -10.94
C ASP A 179 -3.17 17.09 -12.34
N GLU A 180 -2.35 17.11 -13.39
CA GLU A 180 -2.80 17.08 -14.80
C GLU A 180 -3.19 15.69 -15.30
N GLU A 181 -2.45 14.65 -14.88
CA GLU A 181 -2.74 13.24 -15.20
C GLU A 181 -3.20 12.54 -13.93
N VAL A 182 -4.37 11.89 -13.97
CA VAL A 182 -5.00 11.18 -12.85
C VAL A 182 -4.96 9.67 -13.06
N ASP A 183 -4.67 8.93 -11.98
CA ASP A 183 -4.93 7.49 -11.90
C ASP A 183 -6.44 7.28 -11.67
N GLY A 184 -7.26 7.38 -12.72
CA GLY A 184 -8.72 7.16 -12.62
C GLY A 184 -9.59 7.95 -13.60
N THR A 185 -10.91 7.83 -13.47
CA THR A 185 -11.88 8.53 -14.33
C THR A 185 -12.19 9.93 -13.80
N GLU A 186 -12.59 10.87 -14.66
CA GLU A 186 -12.93 12.25 -14.23
C GLU A 186 -14.09 12.32 -13.21
N ILE A 187 -14.84 11.24 -12.98
CA ILE A 187 -15.91 11.13 -11.98
C ILE A 187 -15.33 10.94 -10.57
N ASP A 188 -14.17 10.29 -10.44
CA ASP A 188 -13.41 10.16 -9.20
C ASP A 188 -12.82 11.49 -8.72
N ARG A 189 -12.90 12.55 -9.55
CA ARG A 189 -12.41 13.90 -9.23
C ARG A 189 -12.97 14.45 -7.93
N GLY A 190 -14.22 14.13 -7.56
CA GLY A 190 -14.88 14.79 -6.42
C GLY A 190 -14.69 16.33 -6.38
N GLY A 191 -14.45 17.00 -7.51
CA GLY A 191 -14.14 18.43 -7.56
C GLY A 191 -12.75 18.89 -7.05
N PHE A 192 -11.77 18.00 -6.83
CA PHE A 192 -10.47 18.39 -6.26
C PHE A 192 -9.64 19.29 -7.20
N MET A 193 -9.49 20.56 -6.81
CA MET A 193 -8.64 21.59 -7.46
C MET A 193 -7.35 21.86 -6.66
N GLY A 194 -6.82 20.87 -5.95
CA GLY A 194 -5.72 21.03 -4.99
C GLY A 194 -6.17 20.77 -3.55
N HIS A 195 -5.24 20.86 -2.60
CA HIS A 195 -5.54 20.63 -1.18
C HIS A 195 -6.25 21.87 -0.58
N PRO A 196 -7.44 21.73 0.03
CA PRO A 196 -8.10 22.85 0.69
C PRO A 196 -7.22 23.43 1.79
N MET A 197 -7.07 24.75 1.80
CA MET A 197 -6.18 25.47 2.71
C MET A 197 -7.01 26.23 3.74
N CYS A 198 -6.66 26.14 5.01
CA CYS A 198 -7.24 27.02 6.03
C CYS A 198 -6.80 28.46 5.79
N GLU A 199 -7.76 29.38 5.66
CA GLU A 199 -7.48 30.81 5.43
C GLU A 199 -6.77 31.51 6.60
N PHE A 200 -6.78 30.92 7.80
CA PHE A 200 -6.20 31.51 9.02
C PHE A 200 -4.81 31.01 9.35
N CYS A 201 -4.51 29.73 9.07
CA CYS A 201 -3.22 29.11 9.40
C CYS A 201 -2.44 28.59 8.18
N SER A 202 -2.98 28.71 6.97
CA SER A 202 -2.36 28.26 5.71
C SER A 202 -1.97 26.77 5.67
N ILE A 203 -2.59 25.94 6.52
CA ILE A 203 -2.40 24.48 6.53
C ILE A 203 -3.29 23.84 5.44
N SER A 204 -2.74 22.88 4.70
CA SER A 204 -3.43 22.15 3.62
C SER A 204 -3.97 20.80 4.11
N PHE A 205 -5.25 20.51 3.87
CA PHE A 205 -5.92 19.26 4.29
C PHE A 205 -6.08 18.27 3.14
N TYR A 206 -6.26 16.99 3.47
CA TYR A 206 -6.37 15.95 2.44
C TYR A 206 -7.71 16.01 1.70
N GLY A 207 -8.79 16.47 2.35
CA GLY A 207 -10.09 16.70 1.71
C GLY A 207 -11.03 17.59 2.51
N GLU A 208 -12.17 17.97 1.91
CA GLU A 208 -13.13 18.89 2.52
C GLU A 208 -13.72 18.41 3.85
N SER A 209 -13.78 17.08 4.08
CA SER A 209 -14.32 16.49 5.31
C SER A 209 -13.49 16.80 6.56
N GLU A 210 -12.18 17.01 6.44
CA GLU A 210 -11.32 17.40 7.57
C GLU A 210 -11.44 18.90 7.89
N HIS A 211 -11.88 19.72 6.93
CA HIS A 211 -12.06 21.16 7.11
C HIS A 211 -13.21 21.49 8.08
N LEU A 212 -14.23 20.63 8.17
CA LEU A 212 -15.44 20.84 8.98
C LEU A 212 -15.24 20.59 10.49
N HIS A 213 -14.23 19.81 10.89
CA HIS A 213 -14.04 19.46 12.30
C HIS A 213 -13.34 20.55 13.14
N THR A 214 -12.76 21.57 12.51
CA THR A 214 -12.02 22.63 13.21
C THR A 214 -12.90 23.84 13.59
N TYR A 215 -14.16 23.91 13.14
CA TYR A 215 -15.07 25.04 13.38
C TYR A 215 -16.32 24.71 14.22
N VAL A 216 -16.37 23.55 14.87
CA VAL A 216 -17.44 23.22 15.83
C VAL A 216 -16.83 23.06 17.23
N HIS A 217 -16.47 24.18 17.85
CA HIS A 217 -16.43 24.35 19.30
C HIS A 217 -16.59 25.82 19.66
#